data_AF-A0A956WVB6-F1
#
_entry.id   AF-A0A956WVB6-F1
#
_cell.length_a   1.000
_cell.length_b   1.000
_cell.length_c   1.000
_cell.angle_alpha   90.00
_cell.angle_beta   90.00
_cell.angle_gamma   90.00
#
_symmetry.space_group_name_H-M   'P 1'
#
loop_
_entity.id
_entity.type
_entity.pdbx_description
1 polymer ?
#
loop_
_entity_poly.entity_id
_entity_poly.type
_entity_poly.pdbx_seq_one_letter_code
_entity_poly.pdbx_strand_id
1 'polypeptide(L)'
;MNIDKAKLADLLYDAQDHLNNAIRLLDMYVRETGDSSAEAYIVDHLRIMAGRDHGFLAGDLNIDDLIEALNEYEEEDDEAEDPAAN
;
A
#
# COMPACT_ATOMS: atom_id res chain seq x y z
N MET A 1 -5.65 22.61 5.79
CA MET A 1 -5.77 22.25 4.36
C MET A 1 -6.30 20.83 4.34
N ASN A 2 -7.53 20.60 3.86
CA ASN A 2 -7.94 19.24 3.50
C ASN A 2 -7.23 18.93 2.18
N ILE A 3 -6.32 17.96 2.21
CA ILE A 3 -5.80 17.35 0.99
C ILE A 3 -6.96 16.54 0.40
N ASP A 4 -7.21 16.73 -0.88
CA ASP A 4 -8.22 16.00 -1.64
C ASP A 4 -7.89 14.49 -1.66
N LYS A 5 -8.90 13.63 -1.52
CA LYS A 5 -8.77 12.16 -1.50
C LYS A 5 -8.05 11.66 -2.75
N ALA A 6 -8.37 12.21 -3.92
CA ALA A 6 -7.69 11.86 -5.15
C ALA A 6 -6.17 12.10 -5.05
N LYS A 7 -5.77 13.22 -4.43
CA LYS A 7 -4.34 13.52 -4.21
C LYS A 7 -3.70 12.60 -3.18
N LEU A 8 -4.45 12.15 -2.17
CA LEU A 8 -3.95 11.15 -1.21
C LEU A 8 -3.75 9.80 -1.89
N ALA A 9 -4.67 9.38 -2.76
CA ALA A 9 -4.52 8.18 -3.56
C ALA A 9 -3.31 8.27 -4.50
N ASP A 10 -3.16 9.39 -5.22
CA ASP A 10 -2.00 9.64 -6.08
C ASP A 10 -0.68 9.53 -5.29
N LEU A 11 -0.61 10.08 -4.07
CA LEU A 11 0.56 9.96 -3.20
C LEU A 11 0.86 8.51 -2.80
N LEU A 12 -0.17 7.70 -2.56
CA LEU A 12 0.00 6.28 -2.23
C LEU A 12 0.48 5.47 -3.43
N TYR A 13 -0.06 5.73 -4.63
CA TYR A 13 0.42 5.11 -5.86
C TYR A 13 1.88 5.50 -6.16
N ASP A 14 2.24 6.78 -6.01
CA ASP A 14 3.63 7.24 -6.16
C ASP A 14 4.58 6.55 -5.17
N ALA A 15 4.14 6.37 -3.91
CA ALA A 15 4.91 5.64 -2.91
C ALA A 15 5.10 4.17 -3.29
N GLN A 16 4.06 3.51 -3.80
CA GLN A 16 4.13 2.12 -4.28
C GLN A 16 5.13 1.98 -5.44
N ASP A 17 5.09 2.91 -6.41
CA ASP A 17 6.03 2.93 -7.53
C ASP A 17 7.49 3.12 -7.07
N HIS A 18 7.71 4.00 -6.10
CA HIS A 18 9.03 4.20 -5.52
C HIS A 18 9.56 2.97 -4.78
N LEU A 19 8.70 2.30 -4.01
CA LEU A 19 9.04 1.03 -3.37
C LEU A 19 9.36 -0.05 -4.39
N ASN A 20 8.55 -0.20 -5.43
CA ASN A 20 8.76 -1.18 -6.49
C ASN A 20 10.10 -0.94 -7.22
N ASN A 21 10.45 0.32 -7.49
CA ASN A 21 11.76 0.63 -8.06
C ASN A 21 12.91 0.34 -7.08
N ALA A 22 12.75 0.63 -5.79
CA ALA A 22 13.75 0.29 -4.77
C ALA A 22 13.96 -1.23 -4.65
N ILE A 23 12.87 -2.01 -4.60
CA ILE A 23 12.87 -3.47 -4.60
C ILE A 23 13.64 -4.00 -5.82
N ARG A 24 13.36 -3.49 -7.02
CA ARG A 24 14.06 -3.89 -8.25
C ARG A 24 15.57 -3.68 -8.16
N LEU A 25 16.01 -2.54 -7.62
CA LEU A 25 17.44 -2.23 -7.48
C LEU A 25 18.11 -3.13 -6.43
N LEU A 26 17.43 -3.40 -5.33
CA LEU A 26 17.92 -4.29 -4.28
C LEU A 26 17.96 -5.75 -4.73
N ASP A 27 16.96 -6.20 -5.49
CA ASP A 27 16.95 -7.52 -6.11
C ASP A 27 18.16 -7.71 -7.02
N MET A 28 18.52 -6.70 -7.82
CA MET A 28 19.74 -6.75 -8.64
C MET A 28 20.98 -6.89 -7.76
N TYR A 29 21.08 -6.10 -6.68
CA TYR A 29 22.19 -6.21 -5.73
C TYR A 29 22.30 -7.61 -5.11
N VAL A 30 21.19 -8.16 -4.61
CA VAL A 30 21.14 -9.49 -3.99
C VAL A 30 21.53 -10.57 -5.00
N ARG A 31 21.05 -10.49 -6.24
CA ARG A 31 21.38 -11.46 -7.30
C ARG A 31 22.88 -11.46 -7.64
N GLU A 32 23.50 -10.29 -7.68
CA GLU A 32 24.92 -10.14 -8.03
C GLU A 32 25.86 -10.51 -6.86
N THR A 33 25.39 -10.36 -5.61
CA THR A 33 26.23 -10.58 -4.40
C THR A 33 25.95 -11.90 -3.70
N GLY A 34 24.79 -12.50 -3.91
CA GLY A 34 24.30 -13.65 -3.14
C GLY A 34 23.98 -13.33 -1.68
N ASP A 35 23.74 -12.06 -1.34
CA ASP A 35 23.44 -11.62 0.03
C ASP A 35 22.00 -12.01 0.44
N SER A 36 21.86 -13.23 0.95
CA SER A 36 20.59 -13.76 1.46
C SER A 36 20.05 -13.02 2.69
N SER A 37 20.91 -12.29 3.42
CA SER A 37 20.46 -11.46 4.55
C SER A 37 19.75 -10.21 4.04
N ALA A 38 20.31 -9.55 3.02
CA ALA A 38 19.67 -8.40 2.39
C ALA A 38 18.35 -8.80 1.71
N GLU A 39 18.29 -9.99 1.11
CA GLU A 39 17.05 -10.54 0.53
C GLU A 39 15.95 -10.67 1.60
N ALA A 40 16.21 -11.41 2.66
CA ALA A 40 15.20 -11.74 3.67
C ALA A 40 14.77 -10.54 4.52
N TYR A 41 15.70 -9.65 4.89
CA TYR A 41 15.43 -8.57 5.84
C TYR A 41 15.10 -7.23 5.19
N ILE A 42 15.45 -7.02 3.92
CA ILE A 42 15.19 -5.76 3.23
C ILE A 42 14.22 -5.99 2.07
N VAL A 43 14.57 -6.83 1.10
CA VAL A 43 13.76 -7.02 -0.11
C VAL A 43 12.37 -7.54 0.23
N ASP A 44 12.30 -8.62 1.00
CA ASP A 44 11.02 -9.24 1.34
C ASP A 44 10.15 -8.32 2.21
N HIS A 45 10.76 -7.55 3.12
CA HIS A 45 10.04 -6.59 3.94
C HIS A 45 9.44 -5.44 3.12
N LEU A 46 10.21 -4.90 2.17
CA LEU A 46 9.72 -3.86 1.26
C LEU A 46 8.61 -4.37 0.35
N ARG A 47 8.71 -5.62 -0.11
CA ARG A 47 7.65 -6.27 -0.90
C ARG A 47 6.33 -6.36 -0.13
N ILE A 48 6.37 -6.72 1.16
CA ILE A 48 5.19 -6.74 2.03
C ILE A 48 4.60 -5.33 2.14
N MET A 49 5.43 -4.31 2.37
CA MET A 49 4.95 -2.92 2.46
C MET A 49 4.35 -2.40 1.15
N ALA A 50 4.92 -2.80 0.01
CA ALA A 50 4.49 -2.34 -1.31
C ALA A 50 3.09 -2.84 -1.68
N GLY A 51 2.69 -4.05 -1.27
CA GLY A 51 1.35 -4.56 -1.56
C GLY A 51 1.08 -5.99 -1.11
N ARG A 52 -0.19 -6.43 -1.26
CA ARG A 52 -0.70 -7.72 -0.75
C ARG A 52 -0.12 -8.95 -1.45
N ASP A 53 0.40 -8.80 -2.66
CA ASP A 53 0.97 -9.90 -3.47
C ASP A 53 2.12 -10.64 -2.79
N HIS A 54 2.72 -10.05 -1.75
CA HIS A 54 3.90 -10.59 -1.09
C HIS A 54 3.73 -10.87 0.42
N GLY A 55 2.54 -10.62 0.99
CA GLY A 55 2.38 -10.55 2.45
C GLY A 55 1.06 -11.07 3.04
N PHE A 56 0.21 -11.75 2.28
CA PHE A 56 -1.15 -12.14 2.72
C PHE A 56 -1.21 -12.90 4.08
N LEU A 57 -0.13 -13.59 4.49
CA LEU A 57 -0.09 -14.34 5.74
C LEU A 57 0.36 -13.53 6.97
N ALA A 58 0.98 -12.35 6.80
CA ALA A 58 1.54 -11.60 7.91
C ALA A 58 0.51 -10.71 8.63
N GLY A 59 -0.57 -10.32 7.94
CA GLY A 59 -1.52 -9.33 8.47
C GLY A 59 -0.90 -7.94 8.67
N ASP A 60 0.27 -7.72 8.06
CA ASP A 60 0.99 -6.45 8.11
C ASP A 60 0.31 -5.43 7.19
N LEU A 61 0.21 -4.20 7.69
CA LEU A 61 -0.31 -3.07 6.95
C LEU A 61 0.58 -2.75 5.74
N ASN A 62 -0.03 -2.63 4.57
CA ASN A 62 0.62 -2.31 3.30
C ASN A 62 -0.08 -1.16 2.56
N ILE A 63 0.48 -0.71 1.43
CA ILE A 63 -0.07 0.42 0.67
C ILE A 63 -1.46 0.12 0.09
N ASP A 64 -1.74 -1.12 -0.34
CA ASP A 64 -3.07 -1.48 -0.85
C ASP A 64 -4.14 -1.34 0.25
N ASP A 65 -3.80 -1.70 1.50
CA ASP A 65 -4.70 -1.51 2.65
C ASP A 65 -5.01 -0.03 2.89
N LEU A 66 -4.02 0.85 2.72
CA LEU A 66 -4.20 2.29 2.89
C LEU A 66 -5.08 2.88 1.78
N ILE A 67 -4.95 2.38 0.55
CA ILE A 67 -5.81 2.78 -0.57
C ILE A 67 -7.25 2.30 -0.36
N GLU A 68 -7.43 1.06 0.12
CA GLU A 68 -8.76 0.52 0.44
C GLU A 68 -9.43 1.30 1.56
N ALA A 69 -8.73 1.56 2.68
CA ALA A 69 -9.26 2.35 3.78
C ALA A 69 -9.61 3.79 3.37
N LEU A 70 -8.85 4.39 2.45
CA LEU A 70 -9.17 5.68 1.87
C LEU A 70 -10.48 5.63 1.08
N ASN A 71 -10.74 4.51 0.38
CA ASN A 71 -11.93 4.31 -0.42
C ASN A 71 -13.19 4.05 0.42
N GLU A 72 -13.10 3.21 1.45
CA GLU A 72 -14.20 2.86 2.35
C GLU A 72 -14.75 4.06 3.14
N TYR A 73 -13.91 5.06 3.45
CA TYR A 73 -14.32 6.26 4.20
C TYR A 73 -15.42 7.10 3.51
N GLU A 74 -15.71 6.89 2.22
CA GLU A 74 -16.80 7.58 1.52
C GLU A 74 -18.15 6.83 1.55
N GLU A 75 -18.16 5.51 1.71
CA GLU A 75 -19.42 4.74 1.64
C GLU A 75 -20.29 4.93 2.90
N GLU A 76 -19.72 5.35 4.03
CA GLU A 76 -20.46 5.57 5.28
C GLU A 76 -21.12 6.96 5.39
N ASP A 77 -20.80 7.93 4.52
CA ASP A 77 -21.30 9.32 4.62
C ASP A 77 -22.54 9.59 3.72
N ASP A 78 -22.91 8.65 2.84
CA ASP A 78 -24.03 8.80 1.89
C ASP A 78 -25.36 8.11 2.33
N GLU A 79 -25.39 7.38 3.46
CA GLU A 79 -26.62 6.71 3.97
C GLU A 79 -27.32 7.45 5.13
N ALA A 80 -27.57 8.75 4.95
CA ALA A 80 -28.43 9.53 5.84
C ALA A 80 -29.64 10.15 5.10
N GLU A 81 -30.37 9.35 4.30
CA GLU A 81 -31.73 9.71 3.87
C GLU A 81 -32.80 9.15 4.84
N ASP A 82 -33.40 10.09 5.55
CA ASP A 82 -34.47 10.04 6.53
C ASP A 82 -35.66 9.10 6.17
N PRO A 83 -35.98 8.07 6.97
CA PRO A 83 -37.20 7.27 6.80
C PRO A 83 -38.42 7.96 7.43
N ALA A 84 -38.72 9.19 7.00
CA ALA A 84 -39.90 9.92 7.46
C ALA A 84 -40.62 10.68 6.34
N ALA A 85 -41.31 9.94 5.47
CA ALA A 85 -42.47 10.46 4.75
C ALA A 85 -43.67 9.55 5.03
N ASN A 86 -44.35 9.83 6.14
CA ASN A 86 -45.70 9.34 6.48
C ASN A 86 -46.76 10.14 5.71
#